data_AF-A0A6S7ICX7-F1
#
_entry.id   AF-A0A6S7ICX7-F1
#
_cell.length_a   1.000
_cell.length_b   1.000
_cell.length_c   1.000
_cell.angle_alpha   90.00
_cell.angle_beta   90.00
_cell.angle_gamma   90.00
#
_symmetry.space_group_name_H-M   'P 1'
#
loop_
_entity.id
_entity.type
_entity.pdbx_description
1 polymer ?
#
loop_
_entity_poly.entity_id
_entity_poly.type
_entity_poly.pdbx_seq_one_letter_code
_entity_poly.pdbx_strand_id
1 'polypeptide(L)'
;MILYQSYVPKIYFIVNGSEDIDVLPNGLAIFSSGLHYDMNPSGVDPAMHQFKGILYTFDMNNPEAKPAPLSYENFDDSAFVPHGIDFYIDPKTQEVSLFVVNRGAGQHSIEIFHFDQANMVLKHRKTVVDEKISSPNDVVAVGPDSFYTTNDRYFHNSLLGMVEGFYPLKLSNVVFSDGLHAKSVAEHFGMANGINIDASGKYVFVGSAFAGEVVIFERTDKNDLIERQRINAGVALDNIDVDENGDLWLGVANFGILDYSSNFTKPCPGAVLQVKLSKVEGSKEPFKVDDIREVFANSGTGEFKCVSSALFHRGKLLIGNPFSNLMYCDVVAY
;
A
#
# COMPACT_ATOMS: atom_id res chain seq x y z
N MET A 1 18.83 -19.65 11.28
CA MET A 1 18.14 -20.00 12.55
C MET A 1 16.82 -19.25 12.51
N ILE A 2 15.74 -19.92 12.13
CA ILE A 2 14.41 -19.31 12.00
C ILE A 2 13.87 -19.13 13.42
N LEU A 3 14.02 -17.93 13.98
CA LEU A 3 13.32 -17.55 15.19
C LEU A 3 11.85 -17.39 14.79
N TYR A 4 11.02 -18.37 15.14
CA TYR A 4 9.58 -18.17 15.13
C TYR A 4 9.27 -16.97 16.05
N GLN A 5 9.00 -15.81 15.48
CA GLN A 5 8.39 -14.71 16.21
C GLN A 5 7.04 -15.21 16.74
N SER A 6 6.87 -15.12 18.05
CA SER A 6 5.65 -15.58 18.71
C SER A 6 4.61 -14.48 18.60
N TYR A 7 3.79 -14.52 17.54
CA TYR A 7 2.60 -13.68 17.42
C TYR A 7 1.45 -14.32 18.20
N VAL A 8 1.05 -13.71 19.31
CA VAL A 8 -0.08 -14.18 20.13
C VAL A 8 -0.76 -12.99 20.80
N PRO A 9 -2.10 -12.83 20.70
CA PRO A 9 -3.04 -13.56 19.85
C PRO A 9 -3.05 -13.07 18.39
N LYS A 10 -3.40 -13.97 17.46
CA LYS A 10 -3.74 -13.61 16.08
C LYS A 10 -5.25 -13.41 15.99
N ILE A 11 -5.69 -12.22 15.60
CA ILE A 11 -7.11 -11.91 15.40
C ILE A 11 -7.34 -11.70 13.90
N TYR A 12 -8.33 -12.41 13.35
CA TYR A 12 -8.74 -12.28 11.95
C TYR A 12 -10.05 -11.51 11.85
N PHE A 13 -10.11 -10.57 10.93
CA PHE A 13 -11.32 -9.81 10.62
C PHE A 13 -11.72 -10.04 9.17
N ILE A 14 -12.96 -10.49 8.97
CA ILE A 14 -13.51 -10.73 7.63
C ILE A 14 -13.95 -9.39 7.04
N VAL A 15 -13.22 -8.92 6.04
CA VAL A 15 -13.42 -7.58 5.45
C VAL A 15 -13.52 -7.59 3.93
N ASN A 16 -13.22 -8.71 3.24
CA ASN A 16 -13.21 -8.82 1.77
C ASN A 16 -12.15 -7.94 1.11
N GLY A 17 -10.92 -8.06 1.61
CA GLY A 17 -9.77 -7.26 1.22
C GLY A 17 -9.38 -6.27 2.31
N SER A 18 -8.09 -6.13 2.52
CA SER A 18 -7.46 -5.11 3.35
C SER A 18 -6.14 -4.80 2.65
N GLU A 19 -6.26 -4.30 1.42
CA GLU A 19 -5.18 -4.30 0.45
C GLU A 19 -4.04 -3.41 0.93
N ASP A 20 -4.39 -2.19 1.34
CA ASP A 20 -3.43 -1.26 1.92
C ASP A 20 -3.90 -0.71 3.28
N ILE A 21 -2.94 -0.30 4.11
CA ILE A 21 -3.15 0.05 5.51
C ILE A 21 -2.25 1.23 5.88
N ASP A 22 -2.80 2.23 6.54
CA ASP A 22 -2.02 3.30 7.15
C ASP A 22 -2.52 3.62 8.57
N VAL A 23 -1.67 4.21 9.42
CA VAL A 23 -1.91 4.42 10.84
C VAL A 23 -1.56 5.84 11.29
N LEU A 24 -2.46 6.44 12.06
CA LEU A 24 -2.19 7.69 12.75
C LEU A 24 -1.31 7.47 14.00
N PRO A 25 -0.56 8.48 14.47
CA PRO A 25 0.27 8.38 15.68
C PRO A 25 -0.48 8.01 16.97
N ASN A 26 -1.81 8.13 16.99
CA ASN A 26 -2.65 7.71 18.11
C ASN A 26 -3.00 6.21 18.07
N GLY A 27 -2.60 5.47 17.03
CA GLY A 27 -2.89 4.04 16.84
C GLY A 27 -4.20 3.76 16.11
N LEU A 28 -4.87 4.78 15.57
CA LEU A 28 -6.04 4.61 14.73
C LEU A 28 -5.60 4.30 13.30
N ALA A 29 -5.86 3.09 12.83
CA ALA A 29 -5.56 2.66 11.47
C ALA A 29 -6.77 2.83 10.55
N ILE A 30 -6.51 3.07 9.27
CA ILE A 30 -7.46 2.91 8.17
C ILE A 30 -6.90 1.88 7.19
N PHE A 31 -7.78 1.11 6.55
CA PHE A 31 -7.39 0.21 5.48
C PHE A 31 -8.43 0.18 4.35
N SER A 32 -7.95 -0.06 3.14
CA SER A 32 -8.74 -0.17 1.92
C SER A 32 -9.27 -1.59 1.71
N SER A 33 -10.55 -1.70 1.36
CA SER A 33 -11.25 -2.98 1.24
C SER A 33 -12.15 -3.01 0.02
N GLY A 34 -12.39 -4.22 -0.51
CA GLY A 34 -13.26 -4.42 -1.66
C GLY A 34 -12.63 -4.00 -2.98
N LEU A 35 -11.30 -4.15 -3.11
CA LEU A 35 -10.60 -3.92 -4.36
C LEU A 35 -11.14 -4.85 -5.46
N HIS A 36 -11.47 -4.26 -6.61
CA HIS A 36 -11.73 -4.98 -7.85
C HIS A 36 -10.60 -4.70 -8.83
N TYR A 37 -9.80 -5.72 -9.12
CA TYR A 37 -8.60 -5.55 -9.95
C TYR A 37 -8.45 -6.72 -10.91
N ASP A 38 -8.84 -6.48 -12.16
CA ASP A 38 -8.83 -7.48 -13.22
C ASP A 38 -7.43 -7.57 -13.87
N MET A 39 -6.58 -8.41 -13.27
CA MET A 39 -5.30 -8.81 -13.85
C MET A 39 -5.35 -10.13 -14.61
N ASN A 40 -6.44 -10.89 -14.49
CA ASN A 40 -6.49 -12.26 -14.97
C ASN A 40 -7.32 -12.35 -16.25
N PRO A 41 -6.71 -12.65 -17.42
CA PRO A 41 -7.45 -12.84 -18.67
C PRO A 41 -8.52 -13.95 -18.59
N SER A 42 -8.40 -14.87 -17.63
CA SER A 42 -9.36 -15.95 -17.39
C SER A 42 -10.58 -15.51 -16.57
N GLY A 43 -10.61 -14.25 -16.12
CA GLY A 43 -11.63 -13.69 -15.23
C GLY A 43 -11.30 -13.85 -13.76
N VAL A 44 -12.18 -13.26 -12.93
CA VAL A 44 -12.11 -13.30 -11.46
C VAL A 44 -13.21 -14.18 -10.88
N ASP A 45 -13.06 -14.59 -9.62
CA ASP A 45 -14.08 -15.32 -8.88
C ASP A 45 -15.39 -14.49 -8.84
N PRO A 46 -16.55 -15.08 -9.17
CA PRO A 46 -17.81 -14.36 -9.19
C PRO A 46 -18.18 -13.65 -7.88
N ALA A 47 -17.68 -14.14 -6.74
CA ALA A 47 -17.88 -13.50 -5.44
C ALA A 47 -17.27 -12.10 -5.37
N MET A 48 -16.19 -11.83 -6.11
CA MET A 48 -15.53 -10.52 -6.15
C MET A 48 -16.48 -9.43 -6.67
N HIS A 49 -17.41 -9.75 -7.59
CA HIS A 49 -18.41 -8.77 -8.06
C HIS A 49 -19.39 -8.28 -6.99
N GLN A 50 -19.45 -8.95 -5.84
CA GLN A 50 -20.28 -8.56 -4.70
C GLN A 50 -19.51 -7.72 -3.68
N PHE A 51 -18.20 -7.56 -3.82
CA PHE A 51 -17.44 -6.74 -2.90
C PHE A 51 -17.82 -5.28 -3.12
N LYS A 52 -17.92 -4.54 -2.00
CA LYS A 52 -18.15 -3.10 -2.01
C LYS A 52 -16.84 -2.44 -1.59
N GLY A 53 -16.41 -1.45 -2.36
CA GLY A 53 -15.29 -0.60 -1.96
C GLY A 53 -15.61 0.17 -0.68
N ILE A 54 -14.83 -0.08 0.38
CA ILE A 54 -15.04 0.50 1.71
C ILE A 54 -13.68 0.82 2.33
N LEU A 55 -13.59 1.94 3.05
CA LEU A 55 -12.51 2.21 3.99
C LEU A 55 -12.99 1.83 5.38
N TYR A 56 -12.22 0.98 6.05
CA TYR A 56 -12.48 0.61 7.43
C TYR A 56 -11.53 1.33 8.35
N THR A 57 -11.96 1.56 9.58
CA THR A 57 -11.10 2.02 10.67
C THR A 57 -10.91 0.92 11.71
N PHE A 58 -9.75 0.90 12.36
CA PHE A 58 -9.42 -0.05 13.41
C PHE A 58 -8.54 0.63 14.47
N ASP A 59 -8.96 0.59 15.74
CA ASP A 59 -8.16 1.09 16.86
C ASP A 59 -7.19 0.01 17.32
N MET A 60 -5.91 0.16 16.98
CA MET A 60 -4.87 -0.80 17.35
C MET A 60 -4.65 -0.86 18.86
N ASN A 61 -5.09 0.13 19.64
CA ASN A 61 -4.99 0.07 21.11
C ASN A 61 -6.15 -0.70 21.75
N ASN A 62 -7.20 -1.00 20.98
CA ASN A 62 -8.35 -1.77 21.42
C ASN A 62 -8.70 -2.85 20.39
N PRO A 63 -7.85 -3.88 20.21
CA PRO A 63 -8.01 -4.87 19.14
C PRO A 63 -9.25 -5.76 19.29
N GLU A 64 -9.92 -5.74 20.44
CA GLU A 64 -11.23 -6.37 20.64
C GLU A 64 -12.37 -5.60 19.94
N ALA A 65 -12.17 -4.30 19.68
CA ALA A 65 -13.05 -3.53 18.80
C ALA A 65 -12.80 -3.96 17.35
N LYS A 66 -13.76 -4.69 16.78
CA LYS A 66 -13.74 -5.07 15.37
C LYS A 66 -13.61 -3.85 14.46
N PRO A 67 -12.98 -3.98 13.29
CA PRO A 67 -12.97 -2.92 12.29
C PRO A 67 -14.39 -2.43 11.97
N ALA A 68 -14.53 -1.11 11.83
CA ALA A 68 -15.80 -0.47 11.52
C ALA A 68 -15.71 0.26 10.18
N PRO A 69 -16.74 0.20 9.32
CA PRO A 69 -16.75 0.96 8.07
C PRO A 69 -16.84 2.46 8.39
N LEU A 70 -16.09 3.26 7.64
CA LEU A 70 -16.20 4.72 7.70
C LEU A 70 -17.36 5.21 6.84
N SER A 71 -18.00 6.29 7.29
CA SER A 71 -18.98 7.02 6.50
C SER A 71 -18.35 8.19 5.76
N TYR A 72 -18.95 8.56 4.64
CA TYR A 72 -18.49 9.65 3.79
C TYR A 72 -19.46 10.83 3.79
N GLU A 73 -18.92 12.04 3.75
CA GLU A 73 -19.65 13.27 3.45
C GLU A 73 -19.20 13.84 2.10
N ASN A 74 -20.16 14.34 1.32
CA ASN A 74 -19.93 14.95 0.01
C ASN A 74 -19.24 14.02 -1.01
N PHE A 75 -19.41 12.71 -0.87
CA PHE A 75 -18.84 11.69 -1.75
C PHE A 75 -19.90 10.66 -2.14
N ASP A 76 -19.97 10.32 -3.43
CA ASP A 76 -20.79 9.21 -3.91
C ASP A 76 -19.92 7.94 -3.94
N ASP A 77 -20.15 7.06 -2.97
CA ASP A 77 -19.39 5.82 -2.80
C ASP A 77 -19.98 4.65 -3.63
N SER A 78 -20.97 4.88 -4.50
CA SER A 78 -21.66 3.81 -5.24
C SER A 78 -20.77 3.06 -6.22
N ALA A 79 -19.75 3.73 -6.77
CA ALA A 79 -18.78 3.16 -7.70
C ALA A 79 -17.34 3.21 -7.15
N PHE A 80 -17.17 3.42 -5.84
CA PHE A 80 -15.86 3.56 -5.22
C PHE A 80 -15.11 2.22 -5.18
N VAL A 81 -13.84 2.24 -5.59
CA VAL A 81 -12.94 1.08 -5.53
C VAL A 81 -11.60 1.55 -4.94
N PRO A 82 -11.49 1.60 -3.60
CA PRO A 82 -10.26 2.04 -2.94
C PRO A 82 -9.14 1.02 -3.15
N HIS A 83 -7.91 1.53 -3.24
CA HIS A 83 -6.68 0.75 -3.39
C HIS A 83 -5.65 1.30 -2.39
N GLY A 84 -4.45 1.72 -2.81
CA GLY A 84 -3.48 2.35 -1.91
C GLY A 84 -3.96 3.64 -1.24
N ILE A 85 -3.48 3.88 -0.01
CA ILE A 85 -3.90 4.99 0.86
C ILE A 85 -2.72 5.59 1.61
N ASP A 86 -2.85 6.87 1.98
CA ASP A 86 -1.87 7.51 2.88
C ASP A 86 -2.49 8.68 3.64
N PHE A 87 -2.12 8.81 4.90
CA PHE A 87 -2.47 9.93 5.76
C PHE A 87 -1.48 11.07 5.61
N TYR A 88 -2.03 12.28 5.52
CA TYR A 88 -1.25 13.51 5.68
C TYR A 88 -1.72 14.27 6.92
N ILE A 89 -0.80 14.54 7.85
CA ILE A 89 -1.03 15.41 8.99
C ILE A 89 -0.40 16.77 8.69
N ASP A 90 -1.21 17.81 8.54
CA ASP A 90 -0.69 19.16 8.29
C ASP A 90 0.11 19.63 9.53
N PRO A 91 1.41 19.92 9.41
CA PRO A 91 2.24 20.27 10.56
C PRO A 91 1.86 21.63 11.18
N LYS A 92 1.10 22.48 10.48
CA LYS A 92 0.66 23.80 10.94
C LYS A 92 -0.72 23.74 11.58
N THR A 93 -1.67 23.04 10.98
CA THR A 93 -3.07 23.01 11.44
C THR A 93 -3.41 21.77 12.27
N GLN A 94 -2.59 20.70 12.17
CA GLN A 94 -2.87 19.37 12.72
C GLN A 94 -4.12 18.71 12.13
N GLU A 95 -4.63 19.24 11.01
CA GLU A 95 -5.70 18.59 10.27
C GLU A 95 -5.17 17.31 9.62
N VAL A 96 -6.00 16.27 9.65
CA VAL A 96 -5.69 14.98 9.03
C VAL A 96 -6.43 14.89 7.71
N SER A 97 -5.67 14.64 6.64
CA SER A 97 -6.21 14.25 5.35
C SER A 97 -5.91 12.78 5.08
N LEU A 98 -6.80 12.11 4.35
CA LEU A 98 -6.57 10.78 3.81
C LEU A 98 -6.60 10.87 2.28
N PHE A 99 -5.53 10.41 1.64
CA PHE A 99 -5.40 10.24 0.20
C PHE A 99 -5.74 8.80 -0.13
N VAL A 100 -6.55 8.60 -1.17
CA VAL A 100 -7.03 7.27 -1.54
C VAL A 100 -6.97 7.12 -3.05
N VAL A 101 -6.23 6.13 -3.52
CA VAL A 101 -6.31 5.67 -4.90
C VAL A 101 -7.71 5.11 -5.13
N ASN A 102 -8.42 5.66 -6.12
CA ASN A 102 -9.74 5.18 -6.53
C ASN A 102 -9.66 4.64 -7.97
N ARG A 103 -10.02 3.37 -8.12
CA ARG A 103 -10.08 2.68 -9.42
C ARG A 103 -11.50 2.54 -9.97
N GLY A 104 -12.44 3.21 -9.32
CA GLY A 104 -13.87 3.19 -9.63
C GLY A 104 -14.27 4.02 -10.84
N ALA A 105 -15.58 4.02 -11.13
CA ALA A 105 -16.25 4.94 -12.06
C ALA A 105 -15.70 5.03 -13.50
N GLY A 106 -14.86 4.08 -13.95
CA GLY A 106 -14.28 4.08 -15.30
C GLY A 106 -13.18 5.12 -15.52
N GLN A 107 -12.75 5.83 -14.48
CA GLN A 107 -11.65 6.78 -14.51
C GLN A 107 -10.86 6.70 -13.20
N HIS A 108 -9.56 6.42 -13.30
CA HIS A 108 -8.69 6.40 -12.14
C HIS A 108 -8.48 7.82 -11.58
N SER A 109 -8.49 7.93 -10.26
CA SER A 109 -8.33 9.18 -9.53
C SER A 109 -7.62 8.98 -8.20
N ILE A 110 -7.15 10.08 -7.62
CA ILE A 110 -6.81 10.17 -6.20
C ILE A 110 -7.89 11.01 -5.51
N GLU A 111 -8.57 10.41 -4.55
CA GLU A 111 -9.56 11.09 -3.71
C GLU A 111 -8.88 11.62 -2.45
N ILE A 112 -9.15 12.86 -2.09
CA ILE A 112 -8.60 13.51 -0.90
C ILE A 112 -9.76 13.83 0.04
N PHE A 113 -9.69 13.27 1.24
CA PHE A 113 -10.67 13.48 2.30
C PHE A 113 -10.03 14.24 3.46
N HIS A 114 -10.79 15.09 4.13
CA HIS A 114 -10.49 15.49 5.50
C HIS A 114 -11.07 14.47 6.46
N PHE A 115 -10.28 13.99 7.43
CA PHE A 115 -10.73 13.00 8.39
C PHE A 115 -11.19 13.65 9.70
N ASP A 116 -12.50 13.69 9.91
CA ASP A 116 -13.12 14.07 11.17
C ASP A 116 -13.03 12.90 12.16
N GLN A 117 -11.91 12.82 12.87
CA GLN A 117 -11.62 11.77 13.86
C GLN A 117 -12.64 11.74 15.02
N ALA A 118 -13.28 12.87 15.34
CA ALA A 118 -14.23 12.92 16.45
C ALA A 118 -15.55 12.21 16.11
N ASN A 119 -15.97 12.32 14.85
CA ASN A 119 -17.21 11.72 14.35
C ASN A 119 -16.97 10.44 13.52
N MET A 120 -15.71 10.09 13.26
CA MET A 120 -15.30 8.97 12.39
C MET A 120 -15.87 9.09 10.97
N VAL A 121 -15.75 10.29 10.39
CA VAL A 121 -16.29 10.63 9.06
C VAL A 121 -15.19 11.12 8.13
N LEU A 122 -15.17 10.61 6.89
CA LEU A 122 -14.32 11.11 5.82
C LEU A 122 -15.10 12.15 4.99
N LYS A 123 -14.69 13.42 5.09
CA LYS A 123 -15.31 14.53 4.36
C LYS A 123 -14.54 14.74 3.06
N HIS A 124 -15.16 14.41 1.93
CA HIS A 124 -14.49 14.57 0.64
C HIS A 124 -14.18 16.03 0.36
N ARG A 125 -12.95 16.28 -0.08
CA ARG A 125 -12.45 17.60 -0.42
C ARG A 125 -12.18 17.74 -1.90
N LYS A 126 -11.61 16.72 -2.53
CA LYS A 126 -11.08 16.84 -3.89
C LYS A 126 -10.94 15.47 -4.56
N THR A 127 -11.26 15.45 -5.85
CA THR A 127 -10.93 14.36 -6.76
C THR A 127 -9.85 14.86 -7.71
N VAL A 128 -8.70 14.17 -7.77
CA VAL A 128 -7.59 14.51 -8.66
C VAL A 128 -7.52 13.49 -9.78
N VAL A 129 -7.67 13.96 -11.01
CA VAL A 129 -7.61 13.19 -12.25
C VAL A 129 -6.62 13.87 -13.18
N ASP A 130 -5.71 13.09 -13.75
CA ASP A 130 -4.74 13.55 -14.74
C ASP A 130 -4.36 12.38 -15.65
N GLU A 131 -4.07 12.64 -16.92
CA GLU A 131 -3.64 11.60 -17.89
C GLU A 131 -2.35 10.89 -17.45
N LYS A 132 -1.52 11.54 -16.64
CA LYS A 132 -0.33 10.93 -16.05
C LYS A 132 -0.67 9.96 -14.92
N ILE A 133 -1.81 10.10 -14.25
CA ILE A 133 -2.32 9.17 -13.24
C ILE A 133 -3.13 8.08 -13.96
N SER A 134 -2.45 7.31 -14.80
CA SER A 134 -3.10 6.41 -15.75
C SER A 134 -3.55 5.10 -15.10
N SER A 135 -2.75 4.52 -14.19
CA SER A 135 -3.06 3.27 -13.49
C SER A 135 -2.52 3.32 -12.05
N PRO A 136 -2.97 4.30 -11.24
CA PRO A 136 -2.44 4.52 -9.89
C PRO A 136 -2.63 3.26 -9.05
N ASN A 137 -1.55 2.80 -8.44
CA ASN A 137 -1.51 1.64 -7.57
C ASN A 137 -1.52 2.09 -6.11
N ASP A 138 -0.54 2.87 -5.72
CA ASP A 138 -0.40 3.39 -4.38
C ASP A 138 -0.09 4.91 -4.38
N VAL A 139 -0.24 5.57 -3.22
CA VAL A 139 -0.08 7.01 -3.05
C VAL A 139 0.68 7.33 -1.76
N VAL A 140 1.57 8.33 -1.81
CA VAL A 140 2.14 8.93 -0.60
C VAL A 140 1.99 10.45 -0.65
N ALA A 141 1.35 11.02 0.36
CA ALA A 141 1.07 12.43 0.49
C ALA A 141 2.28 13.19 1.03
N VAL A 142 2.55 14.36 0.44
CA VAL A 142 3.68 15.22 0.82
C VAL A 142 3.25 16.68 1.06
N GLY A 143 1.95 16.91 1.10
CA GLY A 143 1.32 18.20 1.36
C GLY A 143 -0.21 18.08 1.40
N PRO A 144 -0.93 19.19 1.69
CA PRO A 144 -2.39 19.17 1.85
C PRO A 144 -3.16 18.67 0.63
N ASP A 145 -2.62 18.89 -0.57
CA ASP A 145 -3.18 18.46 -1.85
C ASP A 145 -2.15 17.77 -2.78
N SER A 146 -0.89 17.65 -2.34
CA SER A 146 0.23 17.19 -3.18
C SER A 146 0.75 15.83 -2.75
N PHE A 147 1.05 14.97 -3.71
CA PHE A 147 1.38 13.57 -3.47
C PHE A 147 2.26 12.99 -4.58
N TYR A 148 2.87 11.84 -4.30
CA TYR A 148 3.39 10.93 -5.31
C TYR A 148 2.45 9.75 -5.46
N THR A 149 2.32 9.19 -6.65
CA THR A 149 1.59 7.96 -6.90
C THR A 149 2.35 7.09 -7.89
N THR A 150 2.29 5.77 -7.71
CA THR A 150 2.85 4.79 -8.63
C THR A 150 1.81 4.44 -9.68
N ASN A 151 2.15 4.41 -10.97
CA ASN A 151 1.34 3.69 -11.93
C ASN A 151 1.94 2.31 -12.13
N ASP A 152 1.20 1.26 -11.84
CA ASP A 152 1.71 -0.12 -11.87
C ASP A 152 1.90 -0.72 -13.26
N ARG A 153 1.26 -0.14 -14.28
CA ARG A 153 1.34 -0.62 -15.65
C ARG A 153 1.17 0.50 -16.65
N TYR A 154 1.72 0.25 -17.83
CA TYR A 154 1.48 1.07 -19.01
C TYR A 154 0.26 0.59 -19.80
N PHE A 155 0.10 -0.73 -19.97
CA PHE A 155 -1.00 -1.28 -20.76
C PHE A 155 -2.24 -1.57 -19.90
N HIS A 156 -3.38 -0.96 -20.26
CA HIS A 156 -4.68 -1.22 -19.60
C HIS A 156 -5.39 -2.47 -20.11
N ASN A 157 -4.91 -3.08 -21.19
CA ASN A 157 -5.44 -4.34 -21.70
C ASN A 157 -4.84 -5.52 -20.91
N SER A 158 -5.66 -6.43 -20.41
CA SER A 158 -5.21 -7.54 -19.55
C SER A 158 -4.15 -8.45 -20.20
N LEU A 159 -4.26 -8.74 -21.50
CA LEU A 159 -3.26 -9.55 -22.21
C LEU A 159 -1.91 -8.82 -22.31
N LEU A 160 -1.93 -7.54 -22.67
CA LEU A 160 -0.70 -6.74 -22.77
C LEU A 160 -0.10 -6.43 -21.38
N GLY A 161 -0.94 -6.22 -20.37
CA GLY A 161 -0.50 -6.09 -18.97
C GLY A 161 0.18 -7.37 -18.47
N MET A 162 -0.34 -8.54 -18.84
CA MET A 162 0.32 -9.82 -18.56
C MET A 162 1.69 -9.90 -19.26
N VAL A 163 1.80 -9.49 -20.52
CA VAL A 163 3.10 -9.43 -21.23
C VAL A 163 4.06 -8.45 -20.54
N GLU A 164 3.57 -7.29 -20.10
CA GLU A 164 4.35 -6.29 -19.36
C GLU A 164 4.87 -6.82 -18.02
N GLY A 165 4.13 -7.70 -17.34
CA GLY A 165 4.54 -8.32 -16.08
C GLY A 165 5.52 -9.48 -16.25
N PHE A 166 5.26 -10.39 -17.20
CA PHE A 166 6.11 -11.58 -17.39
C PHE A 166 7.36 -11.33 -18.24
N TYR A 167 7.35 -10.29 -19.07
CA TYR A 167 8.54 -9.83 -19.77
C TYR A 167 9.01 -8.52 -19.13
N PRO A 168 10.29 -8.37 -18.77
CA PRO A 168 10.77 -7.24 -17.96
C PRO A 168 10.88 -5.94 -18.78
N LEU A 169 9.77 -5.48 -19.38
CA LEU A 169 9.69 -4.27 -20.19
C LEU A 169 9.94 -3.01 -19.35
N LYS A 170 9.63 -3.08 -18.06
CA LYS A 170 9.80 -2.00 -17.09
C LYS A 170 9.16 -0.68 -17.54
N LEU A 171 7.85 -0.70 -17.82
CA LEU A 171 7.14 0.45 -18.39
C LEU A 171 6.34 1.27 -17.35
N SER A 172 6.24 0.76 -16.12
CA SER A 172 5.59 1.43 -15.00
C SER A 172 6.45 2.59 -14.45
N ASN A 173 5.82 3.56 -13.79
CA ASN A 173 6.44 4.83 -13.41
C ASN A 173 5.89 5.41 -12.09
N VAL A 174 6.52 6.49 -11.61
CA VAL A 174 6.08 7.29 -10.48
C VAL A 174 5.72 8.68 -10.97
N VAL A 175 4.61 9.21 -10.45
CA VAL A 175 4.07 10.51 -10.80
C VAL A 175 3.99 11.37 -9.57
N PHE A 176 4.41 12.63 -9.69
CA PHE A 176 4.14 13.67 -8.71
C PHE A 176 2.94 14.49 -9.16
N SER A 177 2.05 14.84 -8.24
CA SER A 177 0.98 15.83 -8.45
C SER A 177 0.99 16.89 -7.36
N ASP A 178 0.75 18.14 -7.74
CA ASP A 178 0.42 19.23 -6.81
C ASP A 178 -1.10 19.36 -6.55
N GLY A 179 -1.86 18.37 -7.02
CA GLY A 179 -3.32 18.34 -6.98
C GLY A 179 -3.99 19.12 -8.12
N LEU A 180 -3.25 19.79 -9.00
CA LEU A 180 -3.77 20.46 -10.20
C LEU A 180 -3.09 19.97 -11.47
N HIS A 181 -1.80 19.69 -11.39
CA HIS A 181 -0.97 19.21 -12.49
C HIS A 181 -0.18 18.00 -12.03
N ALA A 182 -0.02 17.01 -12.91
CA ALA A 182 0.81 15.85 -12.65
C ALA A 182 1.99 15.74 -13.65
N LYS A 183 3.10 15.17 -13.18
CA LYS A 183 4.30 14.88 -14.01
C LYS A 183 4.94 13.55 -13.62
N SER A 184 5.44 12.82 -14.62
CA SER A 184 6.33 11.65 -14.39
C SER A 184 7.62 12.14 -13.73
N VAL A 185 8.04 11.50 -12.64
CA VAL A 185 9.25 11.87 -11.87
C VAL A 185 10.24 10.72 -11.70
N ALA A 186 9.83 9.49 -11.96
CA ALA A 186 10.72 8.34 -12.07
C ALA A 186 10.09 7.28 -12.99
N GLU A 187 10.91 6.54 -13.72
CA GLU A 187 10.46 5.56 -14.74
C GLU A 187 11.27 4.27 -14.61
N HIS A 188 10.95 3.27 -15.44
CA HIS A 188 11.68 1.99 -15.53
C HIS A 188 11.50 1.04 -14.33
N PHE A 189 10.28 0.97 -13.81
CA PHE A 189 9.91 0.00 -12.78
C PHE A 189 9.33 -1.26 -13.40
N GLY A 190 9.65 -2.42 -12.82
CA GLY A 190 8.93 -3.67 -13.08
C GLY A 190 7.73 -3.75 -12.15
N MET A 191 6.61 -3.14 -12.58
CA MET A 191 5.40 -2.89 -11.78
C MET A 191 5.68 -2.06 -10.52
N ALA A 192 5.65 -0.73 -10.67
CA ALA A 192 5.71 0.21 -9.55
C ALA A 192 4.47 0.00 -8.67
N ASN A 193 4.69 -0.34 -7.41
CA ASN A 193 3.63 -0.81 -6.52
C ASN A 193 3.61 0.07 -5.26
N GLY A 194 3.89 -0.47 -4.06
CA GLY A 194 3.98 0.32 -2.83
C GLY A 194 4.89 1.55 -2.92
N ILE A 195 4.46 2.65 -2.33
CA ILE A 195 5.25 3.89 -2.23
C ILE A 195 5.10 4.51 -0.84
N ASN A 196 6.21 4.93 -0.24
CA ASN A 196 6.18 5.57 1.08
C ASN A 196 7.34 6.58 1.22
N ILE A 197 7.38 7.31 2.33
CA ILE A 197 8.36 8.37 2.57
C ILE A 197 8.92 8.29 3.98
N ASP A 198 10.19 8.64 4.14
CA ASP A 198 10.80 8.70 5.46
C ASP A 198 10.23 9.86 6.30
N ALA A 199 10.32 9.77 7.63
CA ALA A 199 9.79 10.78 8.55
C ALA A 199 10.34 12.22 8.33
N SER A 200 11.47 12.37 7.62
CA SER A 200 12.01 13.69 7.27
C SER A 200 11.37 14.31 6.00
N GLY A 201 10.59 13.52 5.26
CA GLY A 201 10.00 13.91 3.98
C GLY A 201 11.01 14.03 2.84
N LYS A 202 12.22 13.48 3.02
CA LYS A 202 13.38 13.66 2.12
C LYS A 202 13.58 12.45 1.20
N TYR A 203 13.33 11.25 1.69
CA TYR A 203 13.57 10.01 0.95
C TYR A 203 12.28 9.28 0.67
N VAL A 204 12.00 9.03 -0.61
CA VAL A 204 10.84 8.27 -1.09
C VAL A 204 11.29 6.85 -1.42
N PHE A 205 10.56 5.87 -0.91
CA PHE A 205 10.75 4.44 -1.15
C PHE A 205 9.70 3.97 -2.14
N VAL A 206 10.10 3.25 -3.18
CA VAL A 206 9.18 2.73 -4.20
C VAL A 206 9.48 1.26 -4.45
N GLY A 207 8.46 0.41 -4.36
CA GLY A 207 8.53 -1.00 -4.71
C GLY A 207 8.55 -1.19 -6.22
N SER A 208 9.62 -1.79 -6.75
CA SER A 208 9.63 -2.37 -8.10
C SER A 208 9.27 -3.85 -7.99
N ALA A 209 7.98 -4.16 -7.93
CA ALA A 209 7.44 -5.45 -7.53
C ALA A 209 8.14 -6.64 -8.19
N PHE A 210 8.14 -6.73 -9.53
CA PHE A 210 8.71 -7.88 -10.24
C PHE A 210 10.24 -7.88 -10.31
N ALA A 211 10.90 -6.76 -10.00
CA ALA A 211 12.35 -6.74 -9.83
C ALA A 211 12.77 -7.25 -8.44
N GLY A 212 11.86 -7.26 -7.47
CA GLY A 212 12.13 -7.58 -6.08
C GLY A 212 13.06 -6.56 -5.41
N GLU A 213 12.88 -5.28 -5.77
CA GLU A 213 13.73 -4.17 -5.31
C GLU A 213 12.88 -3.07 -4.67
N VAL A 214 13.37 -2.50 -3.57
CA VAL A 214 12.96 -1.17 -3.10
C VAL A 214 13.93 -0.14 -3.70
N VAL A 215 13.40 0.81 -4.46
CA VAL A 215 14.17 1.90 -5.06
C VAL A 215 14.02 3.14 -4.18
N ILE A 216 15.15 3.73 -3.79
CA ILE A 216 15.20 4.88 -2.88
C ILE A 216 15.55 6.13 -3.67
N PHE A 217 14.70 7.14 -3.57
CA PHE A 217 14.86 8.43 -4.20
C PHE A 217 15.09 9.52 -3.16
N GLU A 218 15.98 10.47 -3.46
CA GLU A 218 16.01 11.75 -2.77
C GLU A 218 15.07 12.73 -3.46
N ARG A 219 14.19 13.34 -2.67
CA ARG A 219 13.27 14.38 -3.11
C ARG A 219 13.97 15.73 -3.17
N THR A 220 13.78 16.43 -4.29
CA THR A 220 14.27 17.80 -4.48
C THR A 220 13.24 18.83 -4.02
N ASP A 221 13.67 20.10 -3.87
CA ASP A 221 12.77 21.23 -3.56
C ASP A 221 11.64 21.43 -4.60
N LYS A 222 11.82 20.91 -5.82
CA LYS A 222 10.83 20.94 -6.92
C LYS A 222 9.97 19.68 -7.01
N ASN A 223 10.07 18.82 -5.99
CA ASN A 223 9.41 17.51 -5.93
C ASN A 223 9.83 16.52 -7.03
N ASP A 224 10.93 16.78 -7.76
CA ASP A 224 11.55 15.76 -8.61
C ASP A 224 12.25 14.71 -7.73
N LEU A 225 12.41 13.49 -8.27
CA LEU A 225 13.04 12.36 -7.59
C LEU A 225 14.41 12.04 -8.21
N ILE A 226 15.44 11.94 -7.38
CA ILE A 226 16.79 11.52 -7.79
C ILE A 226 17.06 10.15 -7.21
N GLU A 227 17.20 9.13 -8.06
CA GLU A 227 17.53 7.78 -7.59
C GLU A 227 18.88 7.78 -6.85
N ARG A 228 18.91 7.18 -5.66
CA ARG A 228 20.10 7.11 -4.81
C ARG A 228 20.57 5.68 -4.58
N GLN A 229 19.64 4.75 -4.43
CA GLN A 229 19.96 3.39 -3.99
C GLN A 229 18.86 2.42 -4.41
N ARG A 230 19.24 1.16 -4.61
CA ARG A 230 18.31 0.03 -4.75
C ARG A 230 18.64 -1.02 -3.70
N ILE A 231 17.63 -1.46 -2.95
CA ILE A 231 17.74 -2.58 -2.01
C ILE A 231 17.09 -3.79 -2.66
N ASN A 232 17.87 -4.85 -2.87
CA ASN A 232 17.35 -6.11 -3.39
C ASN A 232 16.78 -6.95 -2.23
N ALA A 233 15.46 -7.13 -2.22
CA ALA A 233 14.74 -7.98 -1.27
C ALA A 233 14.68 -9.45 -1.71
N GLY A 234 14.93 -9.73 -3.00
CA GLY A 234 15.01 -11.08 -3.57
C GLY A 234 13.65 -11.77 -3.81
N VAL A 235 12.55 -11.09 -3.52
CA VAL A 235 11.17 -11.58 -3.69
C VAL A 235 10.29 -10.48 -4.27
N ALA A 236 9.18 -10.85 -4.90
CA ALA A 236 8.25 -9.87 -5.43
C ALA A 236 7.61 -9.07 -4.29
N LEU A 237 7.54 -7.75 -4.46
CA LEU A 237 7.04 -6.82 -3.45
C LEU A 237 5.65 -6.31 -3.83
N ASP A 238 4.87 -5.95 -2.82
CA ASP A 238 3.58 -5.26 -2.95
C ASP A 238 3.70 -3.89 -2.24
N ASN A 239 2.96 -3.63 -1.16
CA ASN A 239 3.00 -2.35 -0.43
C ASN A 239 4.21 -2.24 0.51
N ILE A 240 4.60 -0.99 0.81
CA ILE A 240 5.71 -0.62 1.67
C ILE A 240 5.19 0.28 2.78
N ASP A 241 5.39 -0.13 4.03
CA ASP A 241 5.18 0.71 5.20
C ASP A 241 6.53 1.10 5.84
N VAL A 242 6.58 2.27 6.49
CA VAL A 242 7.78 2.79 7.15
C VAL A 242 7.47 3.01 8.62
N ASP A 243 8.17 2.30 9.51
CA ASP A 243 7.92 2.42 10.93
C ASP A 243 8.59 3.65 11.58
N GLU A 244 8.32 3.84 12.87
CA GLU A 244 8.82 4.95 13.68
C GLU A 244 10.36 5.01 13.76
N ASN A 245 11.07 3.91 13.47
CA ASN A 245 12.54 3.85 13.42
C ASN A 245 13.09 4.11 12.01
N GLY A 246 12.22 4.13 10.99
CA GLY A 246 12.60 4.18 9.58
C GLY A 246 12.93 2.82 8.98
N ASP A 247 12.57 1.72 9.66
CA ASP A 247 12.66 0.37 9.07
C ASP A 247 11.48 0.17 8.12
N LEU A 248 11.70 -0.61 7.05
CA LEU A 248 10.66 -0.89 6.06
C LEU A 248 9.95 -2.20 6.39
N TRP A 249 8.63 -2.20 6.22
CA TRP A 249 7.76 -3.35 6.33
C TRP A 249 7.15 -3.64 4.96
N LEU A 250 7.53 -4.76 4.37
CA LEU A 250 7.23 -5.09 2.98
C LEU A 250 6.22 -6.22 2.91
N GLY A 251 5.10 -5.98 2.21
CA GLY A 251 4.24 -7.05 1.74
C GLY A 251 4.92 -7.83 0.62
N VAL A 252 4.91 -9.16 0.70
CA VAL A 252 5.48 -10.03 -0.34
C VAL A 252 4.38 -10.56 -1.24
N ALA A 253 4.36 -10.04 -2.47
CA ALA A 253 3.46 -10.50 -3.51
C ALA A 253 3.79 -11.94 -3.94
N ASN A 254 2.75 -12.74 -4.18
CA ASN A 254 2.90 -14.11 -4.63
C ASN A 254 2.08 -14.36 -5.90
N PHE A 255 2.67 -14.99 -6.92
CA PHE A 255 1.98 -15.29 -8.19
C PHE A 255 0.77 -16.22 -8.04
N GLY A 256 0.62 -16.94 -6.91
CA GLY A 256 -0.61 -17.63 -6.54
C GLY A 256 -1.84 -16.72 -6.47
N ILE A 257 -1.66 -15.40 -6.41
CA ILE A 257 -2.74 -14.40 -6.52
C ILE A 257 -3.57 -14.58 -7.80
N LEU A 258 -2.98 -15.04 -8.92
CA LEU A 258 -3.71 -15.23 -10.18
C LEU A 258 -4.72 -16.39 -10.08
N ASP A 259 -4.30 -17.50 -9.46
CA ASP A 259 -5.18 -18.65 -9.21
C ASP A 259 -6.21 -18.33 -8.12
N TYR A 260 -5.80 -17.57 -7.09
CA TYR A 260 -6.68 -17.18 -6.00
C TYR A 260 -7.74 -16.18 -6.44
N SER A 261 -7.38 -15.15 -7.21
CA SER A 261 -8.34 -14.13 -7.67
C SER A 261 -9.37 -14.71 -8.64
N SER A 262 -9.06 -15.79 -9.35
CA SER A 262 -10.00 -16.52 -10.22
C SER A 262 -10.84 -17.57 -9.48
N ASN A 263 -10.38 -18.03 -8.31
CA ASN A 263 -11.10 -18.99 -7.48
C ASN A 263 -10.62 -18.91 -6.02
N PHE A 264 -11.46 -18.35 -5.14
CA PHE A 264 -11.08 -18.11 -3.74
C PHE A 264 -10.88 -19.40 -2.92
N THR A 265 -11.17 -20.59 -3.46
CA THR A 265 -10.80 -21.86 -2.82
C THR A 265 -9.31 -22.19 -2.94
N LYS A 266 -8.61 -21.60 -3.92
CA LYS A 266 -7.17 -21.84 -4.15
C LYS A 266 -6.32 -21.25 -3.03
N PRO A 267 -5.15 -21.83 -2.73
CA PRO A 267 -4.23 -21.26 -1.78
C PRO A 267 -3.49 -20.06 -2.39
N CYS A 268 -3.10 -19.10 -1.56
CA CYS A 268 -2.23 -18.00 -1.95
C CYS A 268 -1.25 -17.73 -0.80
N PRO A 269 -0.01 -18.26 -0.86
CA PRO A 269 0.99 -18.00 0.16
C PRO A 269 1.31 -16.51 0.24
N GLY A 270 1.67 -16.03 1.41
CA GLY A 270 2.11 -14.66 1.63
C GLY A 270 3.17 -14.60 2.72
N ALA A 271 3.99 -13.56 2.65
CA ALA A 271 5.03 -13.29 3.63
C ALA A 271 5.16 -11.78 3.88
N VAL A 272 5.82 -11.45 4.98
CA VAL A 272 6.22 -10.09 5.33
C VAL A 272 7.72 -10.07 5.56
N LEU A 273 8.41 -9.10 4.96
CA LEU A 273 9.81 -8.82 5.26
C LEU A 273 9.92 -7.53 6.07
N GLN A 274 10.75 -7.55 7.12
CA GLN A 274 11.28 -6.34 7.74
C GLN A 274 12.67 -6.06 7.17
N VAL A 275 12.91 -4.84 6.69
CA VAL A 275 14.23 -4.35 6.28
C VAL A 275 14.69 -3.30 7.29
N LYS A 276 15.74 -3.63 8.04
CA LYS A 276 16.31 -2.70 9.03
C LYS A 276 17.28 -1.74 8.37
N LEU A 277 17.07 -0.44 8.59
CA LEU A 277 17.84 0.62 7.94
C LEU A 277 18.51 1.55 8.93
N SER A 278 19.78 1.87 8.67
CA SER A 278 20.48 2.97 9.32
C SER A 278 20.86 4.05 8.31
N LYS A 279 20.62 5.32 8.63
CA LYS A 279 21.05 6.44 7.78
C LYS A 279 22.57 6.59 7.77
N VAL A 280 23.13 6.86 6.60
CA VAL A 280 24.56 7.12 6.39
C VAL A 280 24.73 8.54 5.86
N GLU A 281 25.03 9.48 6.77
CA GLU A 281 25.18 10.90 6.41
C GLU A 281 26.29 11.13 5.37
N GLY A 282 26.01 11.98 4.38
CA GLY A 282 26.96 12.35 3.33
C GLY A 282 27.26 11.25 2.31
N SER A 283 26.64 10.08 2.42
CA SER A 283 26.79 8.99 1.44
C SER A 283 25.93 9.22 0.19
N LYS A 284 26.38 8.67 -0.95
CA LYS A 284 25.56 8.58 -2.17
C LYS A 284 24.44 7.56 -2.03
N GLU A 285 24.66 6.52 -1.22
CA GLU A 285 23.69 5.53 -0.78
C GLU A 285 23.27 5.89 0.66
N PRO A 286 22.13 6.56 0.87
CA PRO A 286 21.80 7.19 2.14
C PRO A 286 21.42 6.20 3.24
N PHE A 287 21.18 4.92 2.91
CA PHE A 287 20.81 3.91 3.87
C PHE A 287 21.76 2.71 3.83
N LYS A 288 22.19 2.27 5.01
CA LYS A 288 22.81 0.96 5.20
C LYS A 288 21.72 -0.03 5.56
N VAL A 289 21.65 -1.14 4.82
CA VAL A 289 20.82 -2.29 5.19
C VAL A 289 21.52 -3.05 6.30
N ASP A 290 20.98 -2.99 7.51
CA ASP A 290 21.52 -3.69 8.67
C ASP A 290 21.04 -5.14 8.72
N ASP A 291 19.80 -5.39 8.30
CA ASP A 291 19.21 -6.73 8.27
C ASP A 291 17.99 -6.80 7.33
N ILE A 292 17.70 -8.00 6.83
CA ILE A 292 16.44 -8.33 6.13
C ILE A 292 15.91 -9.63 6.73
N ARG A 293 14.72 -9.58 7.33
CA ARG A 293 14.11 -10.72 8.03
C ARG A 293 12.72 -11.01 7.52
N GLU A 294 12.42 -12.28 7.28
CA GLU A 294 11.05 -12.76 7.21
C GLU A 294 10.47 -12.77 8.61
N VAL A 295 9.44 -11.95 8.84
CA VAL A 295 8.79 -11.80 10.15
C VAL A 295 7.51 -12.62 10.18
N PHE A 296 6.78 -12.68 9.07
CA PHE A 296 5.59 -13.51 8.91
C PHE A 296 5.66 -14.31 7.60
N ALA A 297 5.17 -15.55 7.63
CA ALA A 297 4.87 -16.33 6.44
C ALA A 297 3.70 -17.26 6.70
N ASN A 298 2.90 -17.54 5.67
CA ASN A 298 1.88 -18.56 5.69
C ASN A 298 1.88 -19.40 4.40
N SER A 299 1.27 -20.59 4.47
CA SER A 299 1.08 -21.47 3.33
C SER A 299 -0.03 -21.02 2.38
N GLY A 300 -0.74 -19.94 2.71
CA GLY A 300 -1.90 -19.49 1.93
C GLY A 300 -3.14 -20.37 2.03
N THR A 301 -3.16 -21.29 2.99
CA THR A 301 -4.31 -22.16 3.28
C THR A 301 -5.04 -21.65 4.53
N GLY A 302 -6.37 -21.74 4.55
CA GLY A 302 -7.18 -21.31 5.69
C GLY A 302 -7.77 -19.91 5.52
N GLU A 303 -7.91 -19.20 6.63
CA GLU A 303 -8.67 -17.95 6.72
C GLU A 303 -7.89 -16.72 6.24
N PHE A 304 -6.55 -16.73 6.23
CA PHE A 304 -5.75 -15.61 5.76
C PHE A 304 -4.90 -16.05 4.56
N LYS A 305 -5.01 -15.32 3.45
CA LYS A 305 -4.44 -15.68 2.15
C LYS A 305 -3.86 -14.45 1.47
N CYS A 306 -2.75 -14.66 0.78
CA CYS A 306 -1.88 -13.62 0.24
C CYS A 306 -1.40 -12.64 1.34
N VAL A 307 -0.44 -11.80 0.99
CA VAL A 307 -0.08 -10.60 1.74
C VAL A 307 0.14 -9.51 0.72
N SER A 308 -0.37 -8.31 0.99
CA SER A 308 -0.09 -7.09 0.20
C SER A 308 0.54 -6.00 1.05
N SER A 309 0.16 -5.89 2.31
CA SER A 309 0.65 -4.85 3.21
C SER A 309 1.00 -5.40 4.58
N ALA A 310 1.92 -4.74 5.26
CA ALA A 310 2.24 -5.01 6.64
C ALA A 310 2.62 -3.71 7.32
N LEU A 311 1.86 -3.33 8.35
CA LEU A 311 2.03 -2.08 9.06
C LEU A 311 2.38 -2.35 10.53
N PHE A 312 3.51 -1.82 10.97
CA PHE A 312 3.97 -1.96 12.34
C PHE A 312 3.80 -0.67 13.13
N HIS A 313 3.11 -0.75 14.26
CA HIS A 313 2.93 0.39 15.15
C HIS A 313 3.02 -0.04 16.62
N ARG A 314 4.04 0.46 17.34
CA ARG A 314 4.19 0.31 18.80
C ARG A 314 3.99 -1.12 19.31
N GLY A 315 4.72 -2.07 18.74
CA GLY A 315 4.69 -3.47 19.14
C GLY A 315 3.50 -4.26 18.59
N LYS A 316 2.74 -3.69 17.64
CA LYS A 316 1.58 -4.32 17.01
C LYS A 316 1.76 -4.35 15.51
N LEU A 317 1.28 -5.40 14.87
CA LEU A 317 1.40 -5.62 13.44
C LEU A 317 0.02 -5.86 12.84
N LEU A 318 -0.35 -5.06 11.86
CA LEU A 318 -1.44 -5.35 10.94
C LEU A 318 -0.85 -5.95 9.66
N ILE A 319 -1.45 -7.03 9.17
CA ILE A 319 -1.06 -7.62 7.89
C ILE A 319 -2.31 -7.65 7.02
N GLY A 320 -2.20 -7.02 5.86
CA GLY A 320 -3.25 -6.90 4.87
C GLY A 320 -3.07 -7.85 3.69
N ASN A 321 -4.09 -7.93 2.85
CA ASN A 321 -4.09 -8.71 1.63
C ASN A 321 -5.13 -8.14 0.64
N PRO A 322 -5.05 -8.44 -0.66
CA PRO A 322 -5.92 -7.82 -1.65
C PRO A 322 -7.42 -8.20 -1.57
N PHE A 323 -7.78 -9.43 -1.18
CA PHE A 323 -9.14 -9.99 -1.40
C PHE A 323 -9.74 -10.84 -0.26
N SER A 324 -9.11 -10.91 0.90
CA SER A 324 -9.43 -11.82 2.01
C SER A 324 -9.70 -11.05 3.31
N ASN A 325 -8.90 -11.26 4.35
CA ASN A 325 -9.15 -10.80 5.72
C ASN A 325 -8.02 -9.90 6.23
N LEU A 326 -8.29 -9.05 7.21
CA LEU A 326 -7.25 -8.35 7.97
C LEU A 326 -6.75 -9.24 9.11
N MET A 327 -5.45 -9.24 9.37
CA MET A 327 -4.87 -9.93 10.53
C MET A 327 -4.18 -8.93 11.46
N TYR A 328 -4.49 -9.02 12.75
CA TYR A 328 -3.82 -8.31 13.83
C TYR A 328 -2.95 -9.27 14.65
N CYS A 329 -1.75 -8.81 15.02
CA CYS A 329 -0.84 -9.53 15.91
C CYS A 329 -0.16 -8.58 16.91
N ASP A 330 0.02 -9.02 18.16
CA ASP A 330 1.03 -8.44 19.05
C ASP A 330 2.42 -9.01 18.72
N VAL A 331 3.44 -8.14 18.71
CA VAL A 331 4.83 -8.50 18.46
C VAL A 331 5.58 -8.59 19.80
N VAL A 332 5.83 -9.81 20.24
CA VAL A 332 6.28 -10.10 21.62
C VAL A 332 7.81 -9.96 21.80
N ALA A 333 8.62 -9.97 20.72
CA ALA A 333 10.05 -9.64 20.78
C ALA A 333 10.66 -9.32 19.40
N TYR A 334 11.58 -8.34 19.38
CA TYR A 334 12.51 -8.02 18.28
C TYR A 334 13.95 -8.36 18.64
#